data_AF-A0A5K1CGF1-F1
#
_entry.id   AF-A0A5K1CGF1-F1
#
_cell.length_a   1.000
_cell.length_b   1.000
_cell.length_c   1.000
_cell.angle_alpha   90.00
_cell.angle_beta   90.00
_cell.angle_gamma   90.00
#
_symmetry.space_group_name_H-M   'P 1'
#
loop_
_entity.id
_entity.type
_entity.pdbx_description
1 polymer ?
#
loop_
_entity_poly.entity_id
_entity_poly.type
_entity_poly.pdbx_seq_one_letter_code
_entity_poly.pdbx_strand_id
1 'polypeptide(L)' 'GPPGDLYVYLNVEEIEGIQRDGINLCSTVSISYLDAILGAVVK' A
#
# COMPACT_ATOMS: atom_id res chain seq x y z
N GLY A 1 -22.78 -28.01 25.74
CA GLY A 1 -22.89 -27.61 24.32
C GLY A 1 -21.53 -27.76 23.67
N PRO A 2 -21.45 -28.02 22.36
CA PRO A 2 -20.17 -28.07 21.65
C PRO A 2 -19.43 -26.72 21.79
N PRO A 3 -18.09 -26.72 21.82
CA PRO A 3 -17.32 -25.48 21.86
C PRO A 3 -17.67 -24.63 20.63
N GLY A 4 -18.02 -23.37 20.86
CA GLY A 4 -18.35 -22.44 19.79
C GLY A 4 -17.09 -21.95 19.06
N ASP A 5 -17.27 -21.56 17.80
CA ASP A 5 -16.18 -21.05 16.96
C ASP A 5 -15.71 -19.66 17.41
N LEU A 6 -14.40 -19.41 17.33
CA LEU A 6 -13.81 -18.10 17.58
C LEU A 6 -13.68 -17.35 16.25
N TYR A 7 -14.31 -16.18 16.16
CA TYR A 7 -14.17 -15.28 15.02
C TYR A 7 -13.17 -14.16 15.36
N VAL A 8 -12.08 -14.08 14.60
CA VAL A 8 -11.06 -13.03 14.77
C VAL A 8 -11.07 -12.13 13.54
N TYR A 9 -11.23 -10.83 13.76
CA TYR A 9 -11.11 -9.81 12.72
C TYR A 9 -9.75 -9.12 12.86
N LEU A 10 -9.01 -9.05 11.77
CA LEU A 10 -7.79 -8.26 11.66
C LEU A 10 -8.13 -6.95 10.99
N ASN A 11 -7.90 -5.83 11.68
CA ASN A 11 -7.90 -4.52 11.07
C ASN A 11 -6.46 -4.15 10.71
N VAL A 12 -6.20 -3.85 9.45
CA VAL A 12 -4.88 -3.43 9.00
C VAL A 12 -4.89 -1.91 8.92
N GLU A 13 -3.97 -1.25 9.63
CA GLU A 13 -3.82 0.20 9.56
C GLU A 13 -3.28 0.63 8.18
N GLU A 14 -3.83 1.73 7.66
CA GLU A 14 -3.35 2.33 6.43
C GLU A 14 -2.02 3.04 6.69
N ILE A 15 -1.06 2.81 5.78
CA ILE A 15 0.23 3.49 5.80
C ILE A 15 0.13 4.72 4.90
N GLU A 16 0.47 5.89 5.44
CA GLU A 16 0.42 7.14 4.68
C GLU A 16 1.27 7.06 3.40
N GLY A 17 0.68 7.44 2.27
CA GLY A 17 1.34 7.38 0.96
C GLY A 17 1.35 6.01 0.27
N ILE A 18 0.82 4.96 0.91
CA ILE A 18 0.68 3.63 0.32
C ILE A 18 -0.79 3.23 0.30
N GLN A 19 -1.31 2.94 -0.89
CA GLN A 19 -2.65 2.42 -1.11
C GLN A 19 -2.57 0.93 -1.42
N ARG A 20 -3.42 0.14 -0.76
CA ARG A 20 -3.49 -1.29 -0.99
C ARG A 20 -4.63 -1.61 -1.96
N ASP A 21 -4.29 -2.23 -3.08
CA ASP A 21 -5.24 -2.77 -4.05
C ASP A 21 -5.12 -4.30 -4.08
N GLY A 22 -5.89 -4.95 -3.20
CA GLY A 22 -5.84 -6.39 -2.98
C GLY A 22 -4.49 -6.87 -2.44
N ILE A 23 -3.69 -7.47 -3.31
CA ILE A 23 -2.31 -7.91 -3.01
C ILE A 23 -1.25 -6.90 -3.44
N ASN A 24 -1.63 -5.88 -4.21
CA ASN A 24 -0.71 -4.88 -4.73
C ASN A 24 -0.61 -3.69 -3.77
N LEU A 25 0.57 -3.06 -3.75
CA LEU A 25 0.82 -1.81 -3.06
C LEU A 25 1.12 -0.74 -4.11
N CYS A 26 0.32 0.31 -4.09
CA CYS A 26 0.42 1.45 -4.99
C CYS A 26 0.91 2.66 -4.18
N SER A 27 1.84 3.43 -4.74
CA SER A 27 2.29 4.68 -4.15
C SER A 27 2.45 5.73 -5.23
N THR A 28 2.19 6.99 -4.88
CA THR A 28 2.31 8.12 -5.80
C THR A 28 3.65 8.80 -5.56
N VAL A 29 4.52 8.78 -6.57
CA VAL A 29 5.82 9.45 -6.52
C VAL A 29 5.78 10.69 -7.40
N SER A 30 6.06 11.85 -6.79
CA SER A 30 6.17 13.12 -7.51
C SER A 30 7.57 13.25 -8.11
N ILE A 31 7.65 13.30 -9.45
CA ILE A 31 8.91 13.52 -10.18
C ILE A 31 8.86 14.82 -10.96
N SER A 32 9.99 15.51 -11.08
CA SER A 32 10.05 16.70 -11.93
C SER A 32 10.00 16.33 -13.41
N TYR A 33 9.46 17.22 -14.24
CA TYR A 33 9.39 16.99 -15.68
C TYR A 33 10.77 16.77 -16.32
N LEU A 34 11.80 17.46 -15.82
CA LEU A 34 13.17 17.28 -16.28
C LEU A 34 13.70 15.89 -15.93
N ASP A 35 13.46 15.43 -14.70
CA ASP A 35 13.85 14.09 -14.22
C ASP A 35 13.15 12.97 -15.02
N ALA A 36 11.88 13.21 -15.37
CA ALA A 36 11.10 12.27 -16.18
C ALA A 36 11.66 12.14 -17.61
N ILE A 37 12.09 13.24 -18.23
CA ILE A 37 12.63 13.22 -19.60
C ILE A 37 14.06 12.69 -19.65
N LEU A 38 14.91 13.15 -18.75
CA LEU A 38 16.35 12.83 -18.78
C LEU A 38 16.64 11.43 -18.23
N GLY A 39 15.67 10.80 -17.57
CA GLY A 39 15.82 9.52 -16.91
C GLY A 39 16.58 9.69 -15.59
N ALA A 40 15.83 9.90 -14.51
CA ALA A 40 16.37 9.93 -13.15
C ALA A 40 16.03 8.64 -12.38
N VAL A 41 16.88 8.32 -11.39
CA VAL A 41 16.56 7.30 -10.39
C VAL A 41 16.06 8.03 -9.14
N VAL A 42 14.77 7.90 -8.86
CA VAL A 42 14.11 8.45 -7.67
C VAL A 42 13.93 7.32 -6.64
N LYS A 43 14.28 7.60 -5.38
CA LYS A 43 14.21 6.63 -4.28
C LYS A 43 12.89 6.71 -3.54
#